data_AF-A0A7C6K7E9-F1
#
_entry.id   AF-A0A7C6K7E9-F1
#
_cell.length_a   1.000
_cell.length_b   1.000
_cell.length_c   1.000
_cell.angle_alpha   90.00
_cell.angle_beta   90.00
_cell.angle_gamma   90.00
#
_symmetry.space_group_name_H-M   'P 1'
#
loop_
_entity.id
_entity.type
_entity.pdbx_description
1 polymer ?
#
loop_
_entity_poly.entity_id
_entity_poly.type
_entity_poly.pdbx_seq_one_letter_code
_entity_poly.pdbx_strand_id
1 'polypeptide(L)'
;MLKITAILWQSHATTMRRAGELLKDWCDVRVYSARYLEEGKEDMAHALDDLASAELIFLYRTSGEAVWDELENTVKQLDKPLVCLGHDPGLWLLSTVSLEIVDKCNTYVVYGGVDNFVQMLSYLVAEVLGLQVDYKEPFAHPWEGIYHPNAPHYFASIEDYLAWYQPRNAPTIGILFSRGYWVNDNIASEELLIKLFEEKGYNVIPAFCYSVKDAELGTRGSAGVVQDFFLDQEGKPRINAMVKLISFFLESKRGDGFQEEDIAAAGVNLLKQLNVPIFQPVVSYYRTIAEWAVDPQGLSNEISWSISMPEFEGVIEPLYIGGVGRDGDMEFRDPEPERCQHLVDRVANWIRLAEKPITERKVAFILHNNPCASVEATIGGGAKLDTLESVARILQQMQKEGYTVDVPADGKELIDNIMDHKAISEFRWTTTGEIVSKGGALKLVPVEEYCEWFDTLSPHIRKRVSEAWGNPPGEEINGVPAAMVHDGKILVTGVQYGNAVICVQPKRGCAGSKCDGQVCKILHDPDIPPPHQYMATYKFLERDFGADVIIHVGTHGNLEFLPGKGAGLSRDCYPDLGIGDVPHLYIYNADNPPEGVIAKRRS
;
A
#
# COMPACT_ATOMS: atom_id res chain seq x y z
N MET A 1 6.02 -41.76 -20.09
CA MET A 1 6.45 -40.37 -19.90
C MET A 1 7.13 -40.34 -18.55
N LEU A 2 8.31 -39.73 -18.46
CA LEU A 2 9.05 -39.67 -17.21
C LEU A 2 8.23 -38.90 -16.16
N LYS A 3 8.19 -39.32 -14.90
CA LYS A 3 7.44 -38.64 -13.83
C LYS A 3 8.34 -38.08 -12.74
N ILE A 4 8.26 -36.76 -12.55
CA ILE A 4 8.91 -36.06 -11.43
C ILE A 4 7.81 -35.45 -10.56
N THR A 5 7.88 -35.68 -9.25
CA THR A 5 6.96 -35.03 -8.29
C THR A 5 7.74 -34.06 -7.42
N ALA A 6 7.33 -32.80 -7.43
CA ALA A 6 7.97 -31.71 -6.70
C ALA A 6 7.03 -31.11 -5.65
N ILE A 7 7.51 -30.92 -4.42
CA ILE A 7 6.79 -30.17 -3.38
C ILE A 7 7.67 -29.02 -2.89
N LEU A 8 7.15 -27.81 -2.99
CA LEU A 8 7.94 -26.59 -2.90
C LEU A 8 7.21 -25.50 -2.10
N TRP A 9 7.94 -24.47 -1.68
CA TRP A 9 7.33 -23.20 -1.30
C TRP A 9 6.57 -22.58 -2.50
N GLN A 10 5.47 -21.88 -2.25
CA GLN A 10 4.54 -21.42 -3.29
C GLN A 10 5.22 -20.72 -4.48
N SER A 11 6.15 -19.79 -4.25
CA SER A 11 6.82 -19.06 -5.34
C SER A 11 7.70 -19.96 -6.22
N HIS A 12 8.35 -20.95 -5.62
CA HIS A 12 9.11 -21.97 -6.38
C HIS A 12 8.17 -22.94 -7.08
N ALA A 13 7.03 -23.29 -6.47
CA ALA A 13 6.01 -24.14 -7.08
C ALA A 13 5.49 -23.54 -8.40
N THR A 14 5.14 -22.26 -8.40
CA THR A 14 4.72 -21.56 -9.64
C THR A 14 5.79 -21.61 -10.73
N THR A 15 7.06 -21.35 -10.37
CA THR A 15 8.18 -21.36 -11.33
C THR A 15 8.43 -22.77 -11.87
N MET A 16 8.37 -23.78 -10.99
CA MET A 16 8.49 -25.18 -11.36
C MET A 16 7.36 -25.65 -12.27
N ARG A 17 6.12 -25.20 -12.07
CA ARG A 17 4.99 -25.50 -12.98
C ARG A 17 5.24 -24.95 -14.37
N ARG A 18 5.71 -23.70 -14.49
CA ARG A 18 6.08 -23.09 -15.78
C ARG A 18 7.19 -23.88 -16.47
N ALA A 19 8.21 -24.29 -15.72
CA ALA A 19 9.29 -25.13 -16.26
C ALA A 19 8.78 -26.51 -16.70
N GLY A 20 7.92 -27.15 -15.91
CA GLY A 20 7.31 -28.43 -16.24
C GLY A 20 6.48 -28.38 -17.53
N GLU A 21 5.71 -27.30 -17.73
CA GLU A 21 4.92 -27.10 -18.95
C GLU A 21 5.79 -27.02 -20.22
N LEU A 22 7.00 -26.46 -20.11
CA LEU A 22 7.98 -26.43 -21.21
C LEU A 22 8.60 -27.80 -21.50
N LEU A 23 8.50 -28.76 -20.56
CA LEU A 23 9.07 -30.11 -20.67
C LEU A 23 8.02 -31.20 -20.91
N LYS A 24 6.73 -30.85 -20.96
CA LYS A 24 5.58 -31.79 -20.99
C LYS A 24 5.61 -32.83 -22.10
N ASP A 25 6.33 -32.55 -23.20
CA ASP A 25 6.42 -33.46 -24.34
C ASP A 25 7.21 -34.74 -23.99
N TRP A 26 8.04 -34.71 -22.94
CA TRP A 26 8.89 -35.84 -22.55
C TRP A 26 8.99 -36.09 -21.04
N CYS A 27 8.68 -35.10 -20.20
CA CYS A 27 8.66 -35.21 -18.73
C CYS A 27 7.34 -34.67 -18.15
N ASP A 28 6.62 -35.50 -17.41
CA ASP A 28 5.47 -35.13 -16.59
C ASP A 28 5.95 -34.66 -15.23
N VAL A 29 5.84 -33.35 -14.97
CA VAL A 29 6.28 -32.73 -13.71
C VAL A 29 5.06 -32.36 -12.88
N ARG A 30 4.79 -33.12 -11.83
CA ARG A 30 3.72 -32.88 -10.86
C ARG A 30 4.23 -31.95 -9.78
N VAL A 31 3.55 -30.84 -9.54
CA VAL A 31 4.05 -29.79 -8.63
C VAL A 31 2.99 -29.40 -7.61
N TYR A 32 3.33 -29.56 -6.35
CA TYR A 32 2.52 -29.16 -5.21
C TYR A 32 3.20 -28.05 -4.41
N SER A 33 2.37 -27.25 -3.75
CA SER A 33 2.80 -26.23 -2.83
C SER A 33 2.59 -26.69 -1.39
N ALA A 34 3.65 -26.67 -0.58
CA ALA A 34 3.57 -27.02 0.84
C ALA A 34 2.49 -26.18 1.56
N ARG A 35 2.42 -24.88 1.23
CA ARG A 35 1.39 -23.97 1.75
C ARG A 35 -0.02 -24.39 1.33
N TYR A 36 -0.25 -24.80 0.08
CA TYR A 36 -1.59 -25.14 -0.39
C TYR A 36 -2.05 -26.51 0.09
N LEU A 37 -1.12 -27.44 0.29
CA LEU A 37 -1.39 -28.68 1.00
C LEU A 37 -1.80 -28.42 2.46
N GLU A 38 -1.10 -27.52 3.16
CA GLU A 38 -1.45 -27.13 4.54
C GLU A 38 -2.79 -26.39 4.64
N GLU A 39 -3.08 -25.49 3.69
CA GLU A 39 -4.35 -24.77 3.60
C GLU A 39 -5.51 -25.64 3.08
N GLY A 40 -5.25 -26.89 2.66
CA GLY A 40 -6.25 -27.80 2.07
C GLY A 40 -6.77 -27.37 0.70
N LYS A 41 -6.04 -26.52 -0.01
CA LYS A 41 -6.33 -26.08 -1.38
C LYS A 41 -5.85 -27.08 -2.43
N GLU A 42 -4.81 -27.83 -2.10
CA GLU A 42 -4.34 -28.99 -2.87
C GLU A 42 -4.61 -30.28 -2.07
N ASP A 43 -4.92 -31.36 -2.76
CA ASP A 43 -5.26 -32.64 -2.14
C ASP A 43 -4.00 -33.39 -1.69
N MET A 44 -3.85 -33.56 -0.38
CA MET A 44 -2.75 -34.31 0.21
C MET A 44 -2.69 -35.76 -0.28
N ALA A 45 -3.83 -36.46 -0.37
CA ALA A 45 -3.84 -37.85 -0.78
C ALA A 45 -3.31 -38.00 -2.22
N HIS A 46 -3.71 -37.10 -3.12
CA HIS A 46 -3.17 -37.08 -4.48
C HIS A 46 -1.67 -36.76 -4.51
N ALA A 47 -1.20 -35.83 -3.68
CA ALA A 47 0.23 -35.53 -3.59
C ALA A 47 1.04 -36.75 -3.13
N LEU A 48 0.55 -37.50 -2.14
CA LEU A 48 1.20 -38.73 -1.66
C LEU A 48 1.19 -39.83 -2.73
N ASP A 49 0.11 -40.00 -3.48
CA ASP A 49 0.03 -40.95 -4.60
C ASP A 49 1.01 -40.60 -5.73
N ASP A 50 1.12 -39.31 -6.06
CA ASP A 50 2.06 -38.82 -7.06
C ASP A 50 3.52 -38.95 -6.60
N LEU A 51 3.81 -38.77 -5.30
CA LEU A 51 5.12 -39.07 -4.72
C LEU A 51 5.46 -40.56 -4.86
N ALA A 52 4.51 -41.46 -4.57
CA ALA A 52 4.71 -42.90 -4.68
C ALA A 52 4.93 -43.37 -6.13
N SER A 53 4.27 -42.73 -7.10
CA SER A 53 4.38 -43.08 -8.52
C SER A 53 5.52 -42.40 -9.27
N ALA A 54 6.21 -41.45 -8.64
CA ALA A 54 7.33 -40.71 -9.24
C ALA A 54 8.54 -41.60 -9.55
N GLU A 55 9.33 -41.21 -10.54
CA GLU A 55 10.67 -41.73 -10.81
C GLU A 55 11.75 -40.92 -10.09
N LEU A 56 11.47 -39.65 -9.79
CA LEU A 56 12.31 -38.76 -8.98
C LEU A 56 11.44 -37.82 -8.16
N ILE A 57 11.84 -37.59 -6.90
CA ILE A 57 11.17 -36.67 -5.99
C ILE A 57 12.06 -35.45 -5.75
N PHE A 58 11.49 -34.25 -5.85
CA PHE A 58 12.17 -32.99 -5.54
C PHE A 58 11.45 -32.23 -4.43
N LEU A 59 12.13 -31.89 -3.35
CA LEU A 59 11.56 -31.14 -2.23
C LEU A 59 12.34 -29.85 -2.00
N TYR A 60 11.64 -28.73 -1.87
CA TYR A 60 12.18 -27.51 -1.27
C TYR A 60 11.54 -27.35 0.11
N ARG A 61 12.24 -27.83 1.14
CA ARG A 61 11.76 -27.84 2.52
C ARG A 61 11.90 -26.45 3.16
N THR A 62 10.80 -26.01 3.73
CA THR A 62 10.68 -24.85 4.61
C THR A 62 10.38 -25.31 6.04
N SER A 63 10.73 -24.50 7.02
CA SER A 63 10.63 -24.85 8.45
C SER A 63 9.35 -24.34 9.12
N GLY A 64 8.38 -23.85 8.35
CA GLY A 64 7.18 -23.17 8.87
C GLY A 64 5.90 -24.00 8.83
N GLU A 65 5.80 -24.97 7.93
CA GLU A 65 4.56 -25.70 7.65
C GLU A 65 4.56 -27.07 8.34
N ALA A 66 3.46 -27.38 9.04
CA ALA A 66 3.27 -28.65 9.74
C ALA A 66 3.14 -29.84 8.78
N VAL A 67 2.78 -29.55 7.52
CA VAL A 67 2.64 -30.53 6.45
C VAL A 67 3.91 -31.35 6.20
N TRP A 68 5.09 -30.78 6.49
CA TRP A 68 6.37 -31.41 6.25
C TRP A 68 6.59 -32.69 7.08
N ASP A 69 5.98 -32.79 8.27
CA ASP A 69 6.11 -33.99 9.09
C ASP A 69 5.51 -35.23 8.39
N GLU A 70 4.34 -35.09 7.77
CA GLU A 70 3.68 -36.16 7.02
C GLU A 70 4.42 -36.48 5.72
N LEU A 71 4.83 -35.44 4.98
CA LEU A 71 5.57 -35.58 3.72
C LEU A 71 6.90 -36.29 3.95
N GLU A 72 7.68 -35.88 4.96
CA GLU A 72 8.96 -36.50 5.28
C GLU A 72 8.83 -37.97 5.67
N ASN A 73 7.84 -38.30 6.50
CA ASN A 73 7.60 -39.67 6.93
C ASN A 73 7.21 -40.56 5.75
N THR A 74 6.49 -40.01 4.77
CA THR A 74 6.14 -40.73 3.55
C THR A 74 7.35 -40.94 2.65
N VAL A 75 8.10 -39.88 2.30
CA VAL A 75 9.23 -40.02 1.36
C VAL A 75 10.35 -40.89 1.91
N LYS A 76 10.56 -40.94 3.23
CA LYS A 76 11.52 -41.87 3.87
C LYS A 76 11.18 -43.35 3.67
N GLN A 77 9.92 -43.67 3.36
CA GLN A 77 9.45 -45.04 3.10
C GLN A 77 9.49 -45.40 1.61
N LEU A 78 9.74 -44.42 0.72
CA LEU A 78 9.80 -44.62 -0.71
C LEU A 78 11.23 -44.95 -1.14
N ASP A 79 11.42 -46.03 -1.89
CA ASP A 79 12.70 -46.39 -2.51
C ASP A 79 12.86 -45.66 -3.84
N LYS A 80 13.04 -44.33 -3.76
CA LYS A 80 13.11 -43.41 -4.90
C LYS A 80 14.26 -42.43 -4.76
N PRO A 81 14.90 -41.99 -5.86
CA PRO A 81 15.82 -40.87 -5.82
C PRO A 81 15.10 -39.60 -5.32
N LEU A 82 15.66 -39.01 -4.28
CA LEU A 82 15.11 -37.86 -3.57
C LEU A 82 16.16 -36.76 -3.53
N VAL A 83 15.80 -35.60 -4.04
CA VAL A 83 16.56 -34.35 -3.88
C VAL A 83 15.75 -33.45 -2.96
N CYS A 84 16.23 -33.27 -1.75
CA CYS A 84 15.66 -32.35 -0.77
C CYS A 84 16.66 -31.22 -0.54
N LEU A 85 16.22 -29.99 -0.74
CA LEU A 85 16.99 -28.80 -0.39
C LEU A 85 16.11 -27.78 0.35
N GLY A 86 16.72 -26.74 0.88
CA GLY A 86 16.03 -25.72 1.67
C GLY A 86 17.01 -24.66 2.15
N HIS A 87 16.52 -23.62 2.81
CA HIS A 87 17.36 -22.51 3.28
C HIS A 87 18.43 -22.96 4.29
N ASP A 88 18.12 -23.96 5.11
CA ASP A 88 19.07 -24.59 6.03
C ASP A 88 19.70 -25.82 5.36
N PRO A 89 21.04 -25.86 5.17
CA PRO A 89 21.75 -27.03 4.67
C PRO A 89 21.51 -28.31 5.47
N GLY A 90 21.13 -28.22 6.75
CA GLY A 90 20.74 -29.38 7.56
C GLY A 90 19.56 -30.16 6.96
N LEU A 91 18.69 -29.49 6.21
CA LEU A 91 17.54 -30.11 5.54
C LEU A 91 17.96 -30.97 4.34
N TRP A 92 19.16 -30.72 3.80
CA TRP A 92 19.67 -31.42 2.62
C TRP A 92 20.00 -32.88 2.91
N LEU A 93 20.19 -33.22 4.20
CA LEU A 93 20.45 -34.57 4.70
C LEU A 93 19.31 -35.56 4.43
N LEU A 94 18.13 -35.07 4.05
CA LEU A 94 17.03 -35.93 3.61
C LEU A 94 17.24 -36.49 2.19
N SER A 95 18.12 -35.89 1.40
CA SER A 95 18.42 -36.34 0.02
C SER A 95 19.04 -37.73 -0.01
N THR A 96 18.69 -38.52 -1.02
CA THR A 96 19.28 -39.85 -1.28
C THR A 96 20.34 -39.82 -2.39
N VAL A 97 20.51 -38.67 -3.05
CA VAL A 97 21.54 -38.42 -4.07
C VAL A 97 22.83 -37.82 -3.47
N SER A 98 23.89 -37.67 -4.27
CA SER A 98 25.13 -37.05 -3.81
C SER A 98 24.94 -35.56 -3.46
N LEU A 99 25.69 -35.07 -2.48
CA LEU A 99 25.66 -33.65 -2.09
C LEU A 99 26.03 -32.71 -3.24
N GLU A 100 26.85 -33.15 -4.18
CA GLU A 100 27.19 -32.38 -5.39
C GLU A 100 25.95 -32.11 -6.26
N ILE A 101 25.06 -33.10 -6.40
CA ILE A 101 23.79 -32.93 -7.12
C ILE A 101 22.88 -31.96 -6.36
N VAL A 102 22.78 -32.11 -5.03
CA VAL A 102 21.94 -31.24 -4.19
C VAL A 102 22.42 -29.79 -4.25
N ASP A 103 23.73 -29.55 -4.14
CA ASP A 103 24.34 -28.22 -4.20
C ASP A 103 24.16 -27.55 -5.58
N LYS A 104 24.29 -28.32 -6.65
CA LYS A 104 24.03 -27.82 -8.02
C LYS A 104 22.55 -27.48 -8.23
N CYS A 105 21.64 -28.31 -7.73
CA CYS A 105 20.20 -27.99 -7.69
C CYS A 105 19.91 -26.73 -6.87
N ASN A 106 20.55 -26.59 -5.71
CA ASN A 106 20.43 -25.39 -4.88
C ASN A 106 20.90 -24.14 -5.66
N THR A 107 21.99 -24.25 -6.43
CA THR A 107 22.48 -23.15 -7.27
C THR A 107 21.47 -22.74 -8.35
N TYR A 108 20.83 -23.69 -9.04
CA TYR A 108 19.75 -23.36 -9.99
C TYR A 108 18.58 -22.64 -9.30
N VAL A 109 18.15 -23.13 -8.13
CA VAL A 109 17.04 -22.53 -7.38
C VAL A 109 17.39 -21.13 -6.88
N VAL A 110 18.60 -20.94 -6.35
CA VAL A 110 19.10 -19.65 -5.85
C VAL A 110 19.22 -18.62 -6.98
N TYR A 111 19.73 -19.00 -8.15
CA TYR A 111 19.76 -18.11 -9.30
C TYR A 111 18.36 -17.81 -9.83
N GLY A 112 17.44 -18.77 -9.75
CA GLY A 112 16.02 -18.63 -10.05
C GLY A 112 15.73 -18.48 -11.54
N GLY A 113 14.46 -18.30 -11.87
CA GLY A 113 13.99 -18.17 -13.24
C GLY A 113 13.60 -19.48 -13.91
N VAL A 114 12.64 -19.39 -14.81
CA VAL A 114 12.03 -20.57 -15.47
C VAL A 114 13.09 -21.37 -16.22
N ASP A 115 14.01 -20.71 -16.92
CA ASP A 115 15.10 -21.37 -17.65
C ASP A 115 15.99 -22.20 -16.73
N ASN A 116 16.39 -21.68 -15.57
CA ASN A 116 17.18 -22.45 -14.60
C ASN A 116 16.41 -23.64 -14.05
N PHE A 117 15.10 -23.53 -13.83
CA PHE A 117 14.28 -24.66 -13.40
C PHE A 117 14.16 -25.73 -14.51
N VAL A 118 14.01 -25.33 -15.77
CA VAL A 118 14.06 -26.24 -16.93
C VAL A 118 15.40 -26.98 -16.99
N GLN A 119 16.50 -26.25 -16.83
CA GLN A 119 17.84 -26.84 -16.84
C GLN A 119 18.10 -27.73 -15.63
N MET A 120 17.58 -27.37 -14.45
CA MET A 120 17.67 -28.19 -13.24
C MET A 120 16.92 -29.52 -13.40
N LEU A 121 15.69 -29.49 -13.91
CA LEU A 121 14.93 -30.71 -14.18
C LEU A 121 15.68 -31.59 -15.19
N SER A 122 16.17 -31.01 -16.29
CA SER A 122 16.96 -31.72 -17.30
C SER A 122 18.24 -32.35 -16.71
N TYR A 123 18.93 -31.61 -15.83
CA TYR A 123 20.10 -32.07 -15.08
C TYR A 123 19.78 -33.25 -14.17
N LEU A 124 18.69 -33.18 -13.41
CA LEU A 124 18.24 -34.28 -12.55
C LEU A 124 17.92 -35.53 -13.36
N VAL A 125 17.26 -35.38 -14.51
CA VAL A 125 16.98 -36.51 -15.40
C VAL A 125 18.25 -37.14 -15.96
N ALA A 126 19.24 -36.32 -16.33
CA ALA A 126 20.50 -36.81 -16.87
C ALA A 126 21.35 -37.54 -15.81
N GLU A 127 21.59 -36.89 -14.67
CA GLU A 127 22.57 -37.38 -13.69
C GLU A 127 21.97 -38.34 -12.66
N VAL A 128 20.71 -38.17 -12.28
CA VAL A 128 20.07 -39.02 -11.26
C VAL A 128 19.41 -40.24 -11.90
N LEU A 129 18.74 -40.06 -13.04
CA LEU A 129 18.04 -41.15 -13.73
C LEU A 129 18.86 -41.79 -14.86
N GLY A 130 20.03 -41.21 -15.21
CA GLY A 130 20.95 -41.77 -16.20
C GLY A 130 20.41 -41.71 -17.64
N LEU A 131 19.46 -40.82 -17.92
CA LEU A 131 18.86 -40.67 -19.25
C LEU A 131 19.65 -39.68 -20.10
N GLN A 132 19.60 -39.84 -21.43
CA GLN A 132 20.29 -38.96 -22.36
C GLN A 132 19.47 -37.67 -22.58
N VAL A 133 19.73 -36.65 -21.76
CA VAL A 133 19.11 -35.32 -21.85
C VAL A 133 20.20 -34.26 -21.74
N ASP A 134 20.22 -33.32 -22.67
CA ASP A 134 21.15 -32.19 -22.61
C ASP A 134 20.71 -31.18 -21.55
N TYR A 135 21.66 -30.70 -20.76
CA TYR A 135 21.45 -29.59 -19.84
C TYR A 135 22.58 -28.56 -19.93
N LYS A 136 22.30 -27.32 -19.54
CA LYS A 136 23.26 -26.23 -19.42
C LYS A 136 23.51 -25.93 -17.96
N GLU A 137 24.72 -25.47 -17.62
CA GLU A 137 25.06 -25.01 -16.27
C GLU A 137 24.15 -23.88 -15.75
N PRO A 138 24.00 -23.74 -14.41
CA PRO A 138 23.20 -22.69 -13.81
C PRO A 138 23.57 -21.30 -14.35
N PHE A 139 22.56 -20.56 -14.81
CA PHE A 139 22.74 -19.22 -15.34
C PHE A 139 22.53 -18.17 -14.24
N ALA A 140 23.58 -17.43 -13.91
CA ALA A 140 23.53 -16.37 -12.92
C ALA A 140 22.88 -15.11 -13.48
N HIS A 141 21.57 -14.94 -13.29
CA HIS A 141 20.91 -13.66 -13.53
C HIS A 141 21.48 -12.58 -12.57
N PRO A 142 21.57 -11.31 -13.00
CA PRO A 142 22.10 -10.22 -12.17
C PRO A 142 21.35 -10.12 -10.83
N TRP A 143 22.08 -9.84 -9.75
CA TRP A 143 21.48 -9.69 -8.42
C TRP A 143 20.70 -8.37 -8.26
N GLU A 144 21.11 -7.37 -9.00
CA GLU A 144 20.47 -6.07 -9.05
C GLU A 144 20.61 -5.44 -10.44
N GLY A 145 19.72 -4.51 -10.76
CA GLY A 145 19.74 -3.80 -12.03
C GLY A 145 18.48 -2.95 -12.22
N ILE A 146 18.35 -2.39 -13.41
CA ILE A 146 17.21 -1.59 -13.82
C ILE A 146 16.49 -2.34 -14.95
N TYR A 147 15.17 -2.50 -14.82
CA TYR A 147 14.31 -3.21 -15.78
C TYR A 147 13.28 -2.27 -16.38
N HIS A 148 13.14 -2.22 -17.69
CA HIS A 148 12.03 -1.50 -18.32
C HIS A 148 11.30 -2.39 -19.33
N PRO A 149 9.95 -2.41 -19.37
CA PRO A 149 9.21 -3.28 -20.28
C PRO A 149 9.51 -3.02 -21.76
N ASN A 150 9.81 -1.76 -22.11
CA ASN A 150 10.20 -1.38 -23.48
C ASN A 150 11.71 -1.55 -23.78
N ALA A 151 12.53 -1.95 -22.81
CA ALA A 151 13.96 -2.14 -23.01
C ALA A 151 14.28 -3.53 -23.56
N PRO A 152 15.29 -3.67 -24.43
CA PRO A 152 15.69 -4.96 -24.96
C PRO A 152 16.41 -5.86 -23.95
N HIS A 153 16.94 -5.29 -22.86
CA HIS A 153 17.63 -6.00 -21.78
C HIS A 153 17.60 -5.15 -20.50
N TYR A 154 17.97 -5.77 -19.37
CA TYR A 154 18.20 -5.06 -18.11
C TYR A 154 19.48 -4.22 -18.17
N PHE A 155 19.57 -3.18 -17.35
CA PHE A 155 20.76 -2.35 -17.23
C PHE A 155 21.45 -2.59 -15.89
N ALA A 156 22.78 -2.75 -15.92
CA ALA A 156 23.59 -2.90 -14.70
C ALA A 156 24.05 -1.55 -14.11
N SER A 157 23.99 -0.47 -14.90
CA SER A 157 24.37 0.88 -14.49
C SER A 157 23.23 1.86 -14.74
N ILE A 158 23.15 2.90 -13.91
CA ILE A 158 22.20 3.99 -14.09
C ILE A 158 22.54 4.83 -15.32
N GLU A 159 23.82 4.99 -15.64
CA GLU A 159 24.27 5.75 -16.81
C GLU A 159 23.80 5.13 -18.12
N ASP A 160 23.93 3.81 -18.28
CA ASP A 160 23.46 3.10 -19.48
C ASP A 160 21.94 3.16 -19.61
N TYR A 161 21.24 3.02 -18.48
CA TYR A 161 19.79 3.16 -18.44
C TYR A 161 19.34 4.54 -18.90
N LEU A 162 19.89 5.61 -18.33
CA LEU A 162 19.52 6.98 -18.68
C LEU A 162 19.89 7.35 -20.12
N ALA A 163 20.98 6.78 -20.65
CA ALA A 163 21.38 6.98 -22.04
C ALA A 163 20.36 6.37 -23.02
N TRP A 164 19.81 5.21 -22.68
CA TRP A 164 18.74 4.56 -23.45
C TRP A 164 17.38 5.23 -23.24
N TYR A 165 17.03 5.51 -21.97
CA TYR A 165 15.72 6.00 -21.56
C TYR A 165 15.46 7.43 -22.03
N GLN A 166 16.52 8.26 -22.09
CA GLN A 166 16.45 9.67 -22.48
C GLN A 166 15.37 10.43 -21.69
N PRO A 167 15.56 10.59 -20.36
CA PRO A 167 14.54 11.16 -19.48
C PRO A 167 14.13 12.56 -19.94
N ARG A 168 12.84 12.86 -19.78
CA ARG A 168 12.26 14.18 -20.06
C ARG A 168 12.70 15.17 -18.99
N ASN A 169 12.51 16.46 -19.25
CA ASN A 169 12.59 17.49 -18.19
C ASN A 169 11.32 17.42 -17.33
N ALA A 170 11.23 16.38 -16.50
CA ALA A 170 10.10 16.06 -15.63
C ALA A 170 10.60 15.36 -14.36
N PRO A 171 9.80 15.35 -13.28
CA PRO A 171 10.15 14.63 -12.06
C PRO A 171 10.31 13.12 -12.32
N THR A 172 11.15 12.48 -11.50
CA THR A 172 11.50 11.06 -11.66
C THR A 172 11.00 10.24 -10.46
N ILE A 173 10.37 9.10 -10.73
CA ILE A 173 9.90 8.15 -9.71
C ILE A 173 10.87 6.97 -9.65
N GLY A 174 11.42 6.68 -8.46
CA GLY A 174 12.14 5.43 -8.24
C GLY A 174 11.15 4.33 -7.88
N ILE A 175 11.20 3.18 -8.56
CA ILE A 175 10.45 1.99 -8.15
C ILE A 175 11.47 0.94 -7.70
N LEU A 176 11.41 0.51 -6.44
CA LEU A 176 12.31 -0.50 -5.89
C LEU A 176 11.52 -1.81 -5.66
N PHE A 177 11.89 -2.88 -6.33
CA PHE A 177 11.17 -4.16 -6.27
C PHE A 177 12.10 -5.38 -6.21
N SER A 178 11.54 -6.53 -5.82
CA SER A 178 12.33 -7.74 -5.62
C SER A 178 12.76 -8.37 -6.94
N ARG A 179 14.06 -8.69 -7.07
CA ARG A 179 14.63 -9.51 -8.15
C ARG A 179 13.87 -10.84 -8.30
N GLY A 180 13.38 -11.40 -7.20
CA GLY A 180 12.62 -12.65 -7.21
C GLY A 180 11.37 -12.59 -8.08
N TYR A 181 10.71 -11.43 -8.20
CA TYR A 181 9.59 -11.29 -9.13
C TYR A 181 10.07 -11.13 -10.57
N TRP A 182 11.12 -10.34 -10.79
CA TRP A 182 11.68 -10.11 -12.12
C TRP A 182 12.18 -11.39 -12.78
N VAL A 183 13.03 -12.15 -12.09
CA VAL A 183 13.63 -13.38 -12.65
C VAL A 183 12.60 -14.45 -12.96
N ASN A 184 11.48 -14.45 -12.22
CA ASN A 184 10.39 -15.40 -12.39
C ASN A 184 9.27 -14.88 -13.31
N ASP A 185 9.49 -13.75 -14.02
CA ASP A 185 8.51 -13.15 -14.93
C ASP A 185 7.14 -12.95 -14.26
N ASN A 186 7.15 -12.28 -13.10
CA ASN A 186 5.99 -12.09 -12.25
C ASN A 186 5.89 -10.66 -11.71
N ILE A 187 6.01 -9.69 -12.61
CA ILE A 187 6.17 -8.25 -12.31
C ILE A 187 5.03 -7.38 -12.89
N ALA A 188 3.85 -7.95 -13.14
CA ALA A 188 2.75 -7.23 -13.78
C ALA A 188 2.32 -5.97 -12.99
N SER A 189 2.42 -6.00 -11.66
CA SER A 189 2.14 -4.81 -10.83
C SER A 189 3.16 -3.70 -11.05
N GLU A 190 4.46 -4.04 -11.09
CA GLU A 190 5.55 -3.12 -11.38
C GLU A 190 5.38 -2.51 -12.78
N GLU A 191 5.08 -3.33 -13.79
CA GLU A 191 4.88 -2.86 -15.17
C GLU A 191 3.71 -1.91 -15.31
N LEU A 192 2.59 -2.19 -14.63
CA LEU A 192 1.45 -1.29 -14.62
C LEU A 192 1.82 0.05 -13.98
N LEU A 193 2.54 0.05 -12.85
CA LEU A 193 2.99 1.29 -12.21
C LEU A 193 3.94 2.09 -13.10
N ILE A 194 4.92 1.44 -13.75
CA ILE A 194 5.82 2.09 -14.72
C ILE A 194 4.99 2.79 -15.78
N LYS A 195 4.08 2.06 -16.42
CA LYS A 195 3.22 2.59 -17.48
C LYS A 195 2.39 3.79 -16.99
N LEU A 196 1.71 3.69 -15.85
CA LEU A 196 0.84 4.75 -15.34
C LEU A 196 1.62 6.03 -14.98
N PHE A 197 2.82 5.90 -14.40
CA PHE A 197 3.67 7.06 -14.14
C PHE A 197 4.14 7.75 -15.43
N GLU A 198 4.55 6.97 -16.44
CA GLU A 198 4.98 7.51 -17.74
C GLU A 198 3.84 8.19 -18.50
N GLU A 199 2.63 7.60 -18.47
CA GLU A 199 1.41 8.16 -19.05
C GLU A 199 1.03 9.48 -18.35
N LYS A 200 1.29 9.59 -17.05
CA LYS A 200 1.10 10.84 -16.28
C LYS A 200 2.23 11.85 -16.50
N GLY A 201 3.28 11.49 -17.23
CA GLY A 201 4.35 12.39 -17.66
C GLY A 201 5.62 12.35 -16.80
N TYR A 202 5.72 11.43 -15.85
CA TYR A 202 6.92 11.26 -15.03
C TYR A 202 7.97 10.39 -15.73
N ASN A 203 9.24 10.62 -15.39
CA ASN A 203 10.30 9.66 -15.66
C ASN A 203 10.23 8.54 -14.61
N VAL A 204 10.66 7.33 -14.93
CA VAL A 204 10.68 6.21 -13.97
C VAL A 204 12.07 5.58 -13.94
N ILE A 205 12.58 5.23 -12.75
CA ILE A 205 13.76 4.37 -12.58
C ILE A 205 13.32 3.10 -11.83
N PRO A 206 12.93 2.06 -12.58
CA PRO A 206 12.51 0.76 -12.04
C PRO A 206 13.68 -0.16 -11.70
N ALA A 207 14.15 -0.11 -10.46
CA ALA A 207 15.26 -0.89 -9.95
C ALA A 207 14.81 -2.19 -9.26
N PHE A 208 15.39 -3.32 -9.67
CA PHE A 208 15.24 -4.59 -8.96
C PHE A 208 16.49 -4.94 -8.16
N CYS A 209 16.33 -5.64 -7.05
CA CYS A 209 17.46 -6.14 -6.26
C CYS A 209 17.12 -7.41 -5.49
N TYR A 210 18.15 -8.15 -5.08
CA TYR A 210 17.99 -9.12 -4.01
C TYR A 210 17.69 -8.37 -2.71
N SER A 211 16.54 -8.65 -2.09
CA SER A 211 15.96 -7.78 -1.04
C SER A 211 16.84 -7.60 0.19
N VAL A 212 17.70 -8.58 0.48
CA VAL A 212 18.65 -8.56 1.61
C VAL A 212 20.08 -8.62 1.09
N LYS A 213 21.01 -7.99 1.82
CA LYS A 213 22.43 -8.09 1.49
C LYS A 213 22.98 -9.45 1.86
N ASP A 214 23.65 -10.10 0.92
CA ASP A 214 24.29 -11.40 1.10
C ASP A 214 25.72 -11.32 0.56
N ALA A 215 26.70 -11.43 1.45
CA ALA A 215 28.12 -11.33 1.11
C ALA A 215 28.63 -12.57 0.35
N GLU A 216 28.04 -13.74 0.55
CA GLU A 216 28.41 -14.98 -0.15
C GLU A 216 27.97 -14.92 -1.61
N LEU A 217 26.77 -14.40 -1.84
CA LEU A 217 26.23 -14.19 -3.18
C LEU A 217 26.78 -12.92 -3.86
N GLY A 218 27.41 -12.02 -3.08
CA GLY A 218 27.95 -10.75 -3.56
C GLY A 218 26.88 -9.71 -3.87
N THR A 219 25.70 -9.80 -3.26
CA THR A 219 24.59 -8.86 -3.52
C THR A 219 24.84 -7.53 -2.83
N ARG A 220 24.31 -6.46 -3.43
CA ARG A 220 24.41 -5.12 -2.84
C ARG A 220 23.32 -4.85 -1.81
N GLY A 221 22.20 -5.56 -1.92
CA GLY A 221 21.00 -5.34 -1.12
C GLY A 221 20.26 -4.06 -1.51
N SER A 222 19.09 -3.86 -0.90
CA SER A 222 18.21 -2.71 -1.18
C SER A 222 18.90 -1.36 -0.97
N ALA A 223 19.64 -1.19 0.14
CA ALA A 223 20.37 0.05 0.43
C ALA A 223 21.43 0.39 -0.64
N GLY A 224 22.20 -0.61 -1.10
CA GLY A 224 23.20 -0.40 -2.14
C GLY A 224 22.57 0.07 -3.45
N VAL A 225 21.45 -0.55 -3.86
CA VAL A 225 20.73 -0.17 -5.08
C VAL A 225 20.13 1.23 -4.99
N VAL A 226 19.57 1.61 -3.83
CA VAL A 226 19.13 3.00 -3.60
C VAL A 226 20.30 3.98 -3.76
N GLN A 227 21.48 3.66 -3.21
CA GLN A 227 22.67 4.50 -3.34
C GLN A 227 23.15 4.64 -4.78
N ASP A 228 23.14 3.55 -5.55
CA ASP A 228 23.67 3.58 -6.92
C ASP A 228 22.73 4.25 -7.93
N PHE A 229 21.44 3.91 -7.84
CA PHE A 229 20.49 4.23 -8.90
C PHE A 229 19.62 5.43 -8.57
N PHE A 230 19.42 5.75 -7.29
CA PHE A 230 18.57 6.87 -6.87
C PHE A 230 19.35 8.07 -6.31
N LEU A 231 20.64 7.93 -6.04
CA LEU A 231 21.54 9.06 -5.75
C LEU A 231 22.51 9.28 -6.91
N ASP A 232 22.92 10.54 -7.11
CA ASP A 232 24.02 10.87 -8.00
C ASP A 232 25.39 10.76 -7.31
N GLN A 233 26.46 11.03 -8.06
CA GLN A 233 27.83 10.95 -7.56
C GLN A 233 28.15 11.96 -6.45
N GLU A 234 27.34 13.02 -6.32
CA GLU A 234 27.43 14.02 -5.25
C GLU A 234 26.55 13.65 -4.05
N GLY A 235 25.84 12.52 -4.11
CA GLY A 235 24.93 12.06 -3.08
C GLY A 235 23.58 12.78 -3.06
N LYS A 236 23.21 13.48 -4.16
CA LYS A 236 21.91 14.14 -4.31
C LYS A 236 20.88 13.20 -4.91
N PRO A 237 19.59 13.33 -4.57
CA PRO A 237 18.54 12.51 -5.14
C PRO A 237 18.37 12.74 -6.65
N ARG A 238 18.32 11.65 -7.41
CA ARG A 238 17.91 11.61 -8.83
C ARG A 238 16.39 11.54 -9.00
N ILE A 239 15.69 11.15 -7.94
CA ILE A 239 14.25 10.92 -7.91
C ILE A 239 13.54 11.96 -7.03
N ASN A 240 12.24 12.10 -7.22
CA ASN A 240 11.37 13.02 -6.48
C ASN A 240 10.39 12.29 -5.55
N ALA A 241 10.20 11.00 -5.75
CA ALA A 241 9.48 10.08 -4.87
C ALA A 241 9.96 8.64 -5.11
N MET A 242 9.78 7.77 -4.11
CA MET A 242 10.09 6.34 -4.22
C MET A 242 8.85 5.49 -3.95
N VAL A 243 8.57 4.52 -4.82
CA VAL A 243 7.62 3.43 -4.57
C VAL A 243 8.43 2.18 -4.21
N LYS A 244 8.36 1.78 -2.95
CA LYS A 244 9.07 0.61 -2.41
C LYS A 244 8.11 -0.58 -2.36
N LEU A 245 8.39 -1.59 -3.18
CA LEU A 245 7.64 -2.86 -3.26
C LEU A 245 8.37 -4.02 -2.55
N ILE A 246 9.42 -3.70 -1.79
CA ILE A 246 10.16 -4.64 -0.95
C ILE A 246 9.76 -4.41 0.51
N SER A 247 9.21 -5.43 1.15
CA SER A 247 8.73 -5.34 2.54
C SER A 247 9.85 -5.35 3.60
N PHE A 248 11.05 -5.77 3.23
CA PHE A 248 12.23 -5.77 4.11
C PHE A 248 12.80 -4.35 4.32
N PHE A 249 13.55 -4.16 5.39
CA PHE A 249 14.32 -2.93 5.59
C PHE A 249 15.43 -2.80 4.56
N LEU A 250 15.81 -1.57 4.21
CA LEU A 250 16.81 -1.32 3.18
C LEU A 250 18.17 -1.94 3.53
N GLU A 251 18.54 -1.91 4.80
CA GLU A 251 19.83 -2.38 5.33
C GLU A 251 19.80 -3.83 5.83
N SER A 252 18.71 -4.57 5.61
CA SER A 252 18.61 -5.98 6.01
C SER A 252 19.68 -6.84 5.35
N LYS A 253 20.29 -7.73 6.13
CA LYS A 253 21.30 -8.70 5.68
C LYS A 253 20.82 -10.12 5.96
N ARG A 254 21.38 -11.08 5.23
CA ARG A 254 21.12 -12.50 5.48
C ARG A 254 21.60 -12.90 6.87
N GLY A 255 20.71 -13.52 7.64
CA GLY A 255 20.98 -13.94 9.02
C GLY A 255 20.53 -12.93 10.08
N ASP A 256 20.12 -11.72 9.70
CA ASP A 256 19.59 -10.74 10.64
C ASP A 256 18.25 -11.20 11.22
N GLY A 257 18.04 -10.95 12.51
CA GLY A 257 16.73 -11.10 13.13
C GLY A 257 15.79 -9.99 12.68
N PHE A 258 14.54 -10.32 12.38
CA PHE A 258 13.49 -9.38 11.93
C PHE A 258 13.14 -8.25 12.93
N GLN A 259 13.83 -8.13 14.07
CA GLN A 259 13.45 -7.28 15.21
C GLN A 259 14.56 -6.32 15.67
N GLU A 260 15.66 -6.18 14.94
CA GLU A 260 16.75 -5.29 15.37
C GLU A 260 16.46 -3.83 14.97
N GLU A 261 16.09 -3.00 15.95
CA GLU A 261 15.82 -1.56 15.77
C GLU A 261 16.95 -0.80 15.06
N ASP A 262 18.20 -1.23 15.28
CA ASP A 262 19.39 -0.65 14.66
C ASP A 262 19.39 -0.75 13.13
N ILE A 263 18.76 -1.78 12.55
CA ILE A 263 18.67 -1.97 11.10
C ILE A 263 17.73 -0.93 10.49
N ALA A 264 16.56 -0.73 11.10
CA ALA A 264 15.61 0.29 10.66
C ALA A 264 16.23 1.69 10.77
N ALA A 265 16.94 1.98 11.86
CA ALA A 265 17.61 3.27 12.06
C ALA A 265 18.67 3.56 10.97
N ALA A 266 19.43 2.54 10.53
CA ALA A 266 20.38 2.68 9.44
C ALA A 266 19.68 2.99 8.10
N GLY A 267 18.59 2.26 7.78
CA GLY A 267 17.76 2.53 6.61
C GLY A 267 17.19 3.95 6.61
N VAL A 268 16.71 4.43 7.76
CA VAL A 268 16.21 5.81 7.93
C VAL A 268 17.27 6.86 7.59
N ASN A 269 18.56 6.63 7.90
CA ASN A 269 19.62 7.58 7.56
C ASN A 269 19.81 7.71 6.04
N LEU A 270 19.76 6.60 5.31
CA LEU A 270 19.80 6.61 3.85
C LEU A 270 18.57 7.31 3.26
N LEU A 271 17.37 7.03 3.80
CA LEU A 271 16.14 7.69 3.35
C LEU A 271 16.16 9.21 3.63
N LYS A 272 16.75 9.65 4.75
CA LYS A 272 16.97 11.07 5.04
C LYS A 272 17.94 11.74 4.06
N GLN A 273 18.93 11.01 3.55
CA GLN A 273 19.82 11.53 2.50
C GLN A 273 19.07 11.70 1.18
N LEU A 274 18.20 10.74 0.83
CA LEU A 274 17.35 10.82 -0.35
C LEU A 274 16.33 11.97 -0.25
N ASN A 275 15.77 12.18 0.95
CA ASN A 275 14.88 13.29 1.29
C ASN A 275 13.68 13.47 0.34
N VAL A 276 13.05 12.35 -0.04
CA VAL A 276 11.82 12.32 -0.85
C VAL A 276 10.74 11.48 -0.16
N PRO A 277 9.45 11.64 -0.51
CA PRO A 277 8.39 10.78 0.00
C PRO A 277 8.57 9.33 -0.45
N ILE A 278 8.42 8.39 0.50
CA ILE A 278 8.61 6.95 0.27
C ILE A 278 7.30 6.20 0.51
N PHE A 279 6.68 5.74 -0.57
CA PHE A 279 5.41 5.01 -0.56
C PHE A 279 5.67 3.50 -0.50
N GLN A 280 4.93 2.79 0.34
CA GLN A 280 5.04 1.33 0.46
C GLN A 280 3.68 0.68 0.19
N PRO A 281 3.20 0.63 -1.05
CA PRO A 281 1.97 -0.07 -1.37
C PRO A 281 2.13 -1.59 -1.18
N VAL A 282 1.00 -2.27 -1.03
CA VAL A 282 0.92 -3.70 -0.75
C VAL A 282 0.26 -4.43 -1.91
N VAL A 283 0.92 -5.48 -2.39
CA VAL A 283 0.31 -6.52 -3.24
C VAL A 283 0.09 -7.75 -2.37
N SER A 284 -1.14 -8.23 -2.28
CA SER A 284 -1.46 -9.41 -1.47
C SER A 284 -0.83 -10.69 -2.03
N TYR A 285 -0.26 -11.50 -1.13
CA TYR A 285 0.27 -12.84 -1.44
C TYR A 285 -0.73 -13.96 -1.17
N TYR A 286 -1.84 -13.65 -0.50
CA TYR A 286 -2.75 -14.64 0.04
C TYR A 286 -4.09 -14.63 -0.67
N ARG A 287 -4.48 -13.48 -1.24
CA ARG A 287 -5.83 -13.22 -1.71
C ARG A 287 -5.82 -12.73 -3.15
N THR A 288 -6.80 -13.22 -3.90
CA THR A 288 -7.21 -12.61 -5.17
C THR A 288 -7.85 -11.24 -4.93
N ILE A 289 -7.94 -10.42 -5.97
CA ILE A 289 -8.66 -9.14 -5.91
C ILE A 289 -10.12 -9.35 -5.49
N ALA A 290 -10.77 -10.40 -5.99
CA ALA A 290 -12.16 -10.72 -5.64
C ALA A 290 -12.32 -11.11 -4.15
N GLU A 291 -11.40 -11.92 -3.61
CA GLU A 291 -11.39 -12.30 -2.19
C GLU A 291 -11.12 -11.08 -1.29
N TRP A 292 -10.18 -10.22 -1.67
CA TRP A 292 -9.92 -8.96 -0.95
C TRP A 292 -11.13 -8.01 -1.01
N ALA A 293 -11.81 -7.90 -2.15
CA ALA A 293 -12.92 -6.97 -2.36
C ALA A 293 -14.07 -7.24 -1.38
N VAL A 294 -14.42 -8.52 -1.15
CA VAL A 294 -15.54 -8.91 -0.26
C VAL A 294 -15.16 -8.98 1.23
N ASP A 295 -13.88 -8.95 1.58
CA ASP A 295 -13.45 -9.02 2.98
C ASP A 295 -13.52 -7.65 3.68
N PRO A 296 -14.29 -7.49 4.78
CA PRO A 296 -14.37 -6.25 5.53
C PRO A 296 -13.07 -5.84 6.25
N GLN A 297 -12.12 -6.74 6.47
CA GLN A 297 -10.79 -6.41 7.01
C GLN A 297 -9.82 -5.92 5.93
N GLY A 298 -10.05 -6.30 4.67
CA GLY A 298 -9.14 -6.00 3.56
C GLY A 298 -7.87 -6.85 3.62
N LEU A 299 -6.78 -6.29 4.13
CA LEU A 299 -5.53 -7.01 4.39
C LEU A 299 -5.53 -7.62 5.80
N SER A 300 -4.93 -8.81 5.97
CA SER A 300 -4.86 -9.47 7.28
C SER A 300 -3.47 -10.04 7.55
N ASN A 301 -3.08 -11.07 6.82
CA ASN A 301 -1.82 -11.79 7.04
C ASN A 301 -0.62 -10.91 6.66
N GLU A 302 -0.82 -9.94 5.78
CA GLU A 302 0.20 -9.04 5.28
C GLU A 302 0.49 -7.86 6.20
N ILE A 303 -0.35 -7.61 7.20
CA ILE A 303 -0.21 -6.43 8.07
C ILE A 303 1.13 -6.44 8.80
N SER A 304 1.58 -7.58 9.31
CA SER A 304 2.81 -7.65 10.09
C SER A 304 4.02 -7.30 9.23
N TRP A 305 4.21 -7.99 8.11
CA TRP A 305 5.44 -7.90 7.34
C TRP A 305 5.47 -6.81 6.27
N SER A 306 4.32 -6.36 5.74
CA SER A 306 4.23 -5.46 4.58
C SER A 306 3.67 -4.10 4.94
N ILE A 307 3.19 -3.93 6.18
CA ILE A 307 2.73 -2.64 6.71
C ILE A 307 3.51 -2.30 7.98
N SER A 308 3.32 -3.06 9.06
CA SER A 308 3.86 -2.75 10.39
C SER A 308 5.39 -2.69 10.41
N MET A 309 6.05 -3.65 9.77
CA MET A 309 7.51 -3.66 9.70
C MET A 309 8.05 -2.44 8.92
N PRO A 310 7.68 -2.20 7.64
CA PRO A 310 8.13 -1.02 6.90
C PRO A 310 7.84 0.33 7.59
N GLU A 311 6.79 0.44 8.41
CA GLU A 311 6.46 1.67 9.14
C GLU A 311 7.62 2.19 10.02
N PHE A 312 8.51 1.31 10.50
CA PHE A 312 9.70 1.68 11.27
C PHE A 312 10.74 2.47 10.46
N GLU A 313 10.73 2.36 9.12
CA GLU A 313 11.57 3.17 8.23
C GLU A 313 10.92 4.54 7.89
N GLY A 314 9.73 4.81 8.41
CA GLY A 314 9.01 6.06 8.14
C GLY A 314 8.31 6.11 6.78
N VAL A 315 8.15 4.97 6.09
CA VAL A 315 7.39 4.90 4.83
C VAL A 315 5.92 5.27 5.05
N ILE A 316 5.25 5.73 4.00
CA ILE A 316 3.86 6.20 4.03
C ILE A 316 2.95 5.38 3.11
N GLU A 317 1.64 5.51 3.32
CA GLU A 317 0.57 5.06 2.42
C GLU A 317 0.63 3.57 2.04
N PRO A 318 0.30 2.65 2.98
CA PRO A 318 0.26 1.21 2.74
C PRO A 318 -1.00 0.79 1.94
N LEU A 319 -1.16 1.37 0.75
CA LEU A 319 -2.32 1.16 -0.12
C LEU A 319 -2.29 -0.23 -0.73
N TYR A 320 -3.43 -0.91 -0.76
CA TYR A 320 -3.59 -2.13 -1.57
C TYR A 320 -3.55 -1.75 -3.04
N ILE A 321 -2.74 -2.44 -3.85
CA ILE A 321 -2.63 -2.20 -5.31
C ILE A 321 -2.79 -3.46 -6.15
N GLY A 322 -3.02 -4.63 -5.54
CA GLY A 322 -3.16 -5.88 -6.28
C GLY A 322 -3.13 -7.11 -5.40
N GLY A 323 -3.43 -8.25 -6.00
CA GLY A 323 -3.44 -9.54 -5.32
C GLY A 323 -2.88 -10.65 -6.20
N VAL A 324 -3.36 -11.86 -5.93
CA VAL A 324 -2.99 -13.05 -6.68
C VAL A 324 -3.96 -13.27 -7.84
N GLY A 325 -3.43 -13.34 -9.06
CA GLY A 325 -4.13 -13.87 -10.23
C GLY A 325 -3.90 -15.37 -10.35
N ARG A 326 -4.89 -16.09 -10.86
CA ARG A 326 -4.83 -17.55 -11.06
C ARG A 326 -5.19 -17.91 -12.49
N ASP A 327 -4.33 -18.70 -13.14
CA ASP A 327 -4.60 -19.35 -14.42
C ASP A 327 -4.30 -20.85 -14.29
N GLY A 328 -5.35 -21.66 -14.16
CA GLY A 328 -5.24 -23.06 -13.72
C GLY A 328 -4.54 -23.14 -12.36
N ASP A 329 -3.44 -23.90 -12.31
CA ASP A 329 -2.60 -24.07 -11.11
C ASP A 329 -1.46 -23.03 -11.04
N MET A 330 -1.37 -22.09 -11.99
CA MET A 330 -0.36 -21.04 -11.99
C MET A 330 -0.87 -19.79 -11.28
N GLU A 331 0.01 -19.15 -10.51
CA GLU A 331 -0.27 -17.88 -9.85
C GLU A 331 0.63 -16.78 -10.41
N PHE A 332 0.09 -15.58 -10.46
CA PHE A 332 0.83 -14.38 -10.87
C PHE A 332 0.36 -13.18 -10.07
N ARG A 333 1.12 -12.09 -10.09
CA ARG A 333 0.71 -10.82 -9.52
C ARG A 333 -0.35 -10.21 -10.40
N ASP A 334 -1.52 -9.95 -9.82
CA ASP A 334 -2.64 -9.33 -10.51
C ASP A 334 -2.84 -7.93 -9.93
N PRO A 335 -2.42 -6.87 -10.64
CA PRO A 335 -2.64 -5.51 -10.18
C PRO A 335 -4.11 -5.12 -10.28
N GLU A 336 -4.62 -4.39 -9.29
CA GLU A 336 -5.93 -3.74 -9.34
C GLU A 336 -5.76 -2.35 -10.00
N PRO A 337 -6.19 -2.15 -11.26
CA PRO A 337 -5.82 -0.97 -12.02
C PRO A 337 -6.28 0.34 -11.38
N GLU A 338 -7.47 0.35 -10.78
CA GLU A 338 -8.00 1.55 -10.12
C GLU A 338 -7.15 1.95 -8.91
N ARG A 339 -6.68 0.97 -8.13
CA ARG A 339 -5.82 1.24 -6.97
C ARG A 339 -4.41 1.62 -7.36
N CYS A 340 -3.86 1.04 -8.42
CA CYS A 340 -2.59 1.50 -8.99
C CYS A 340 -2.68 2.96 -9.45
N GLN A 341 -3.77 3.34 -10.11
CA GLN A 341 -4.00 4.73 -10.54
C GLN A 341 -4.09 5.68 -9.34
N HIS A 342 -4.84 5.31 -8.30
CA HIS A 342 -4.96 6.11 -7.08
C HIS A 342 -3.61 6.33 -6.39
N LEU A 343 -2.75 5.29 -6.28
CA LEU A 343 -1.38 5.47 -5.79
C LEU A 343 -0.61 6.49 -6.64
N VAL A 344 -0.67 6.37 -7.96
CA VAL A 344 0.02 7.28 -8.89
C VAL A 344 -0.47 8.73 -8.73
N ASP A 345 -1.77 8.93 -8.50
CA ASP A 345 -2.38 10.25 -8.28
C ASP A 345 -1.91 10.86 -6.95
N ARG A 346 -1.80 10.05 -5.89
CA ARG A 346 -1.28 10.48 -4.59
C ARG A 346 0.20 10.84 -4.64
N VAL A 347 1.02 9.99 -5.26
CA VAL A 347 2.45 10.28 -5.50
C VAL A 347 2.62 11.59 -6.28
N ALA A 348 1.81 11.79 -7.32
CA ALA A 348 1.82 13.02 -8.10
C ALA A 348 1.48 14.27 -7.28
N ASN A 349 0.53 14.18 -6.36
CA ASN A 349 0.15 15.32 -5.52
C ASN A 349 1.22 15.67 -4.48
N TRP A 350 1.95 14.68 -3.96
CA TRP A 350 3.12 14.92 -3.12
C TRP A 350 4.26 15.62 -3.88
N ILE A 351 4.52 15.21 -5.12
CA ILE A 351 5.51 15.88 -5.98
C ILE A 351 5.05 17.30 -6.32
N ARG A 352 3.78 17.48 -6.69
CA ARG A 352 3.21 18.81 -6.94
C ARG A 352 3.37 19.72 -5.73
N LEU A 353 3.12 19.23 -4.52
CA LEU A 353 3.31 20.00 -3.29
C LEU A 353 4.78 20.45 -3.14
N ALA A 354 5.74 19.57 -3.42
CA ALA A 354 7.16 19.88 -3.34
C ALA A 354 7.59 20.94 -4.38
N GLU A 355 7.11 20.83 -5.63
CA GLU A 355 7.48 21.72 -6.73
C GLU A 355 6.76 23.08 -6.68
N LYS A 356 5.55 23.12 -6.13
CA LYS A 356 4.73 24.33 -6.12
C LYS A 356 5.43 25.44 -5.31
N PRO A 357 5.51 26.67 -5.84
CA PRO A 357 6.07 27.80 -5.11
C PRO A 357 5.37 28.00 -3.75
N ILE A 358 6.15 28.23 -2.70
CA ILE A 358 5.64 28.38 -1.32
C ILE A 358 4.52 29.42 -1.22
N THR A 359 4.60 30.51 -1.98
CA THR A 359 3.60 31.59 -2.01
C THR A 359 2.25 31.16 -2.58
N GLU A 360 2.19 30.08 -3.36
CA GLU A 360 0.99 29.57 -4.03
C GLU A 360 0.39 28.33 -3.33
N ARG A 361 1.08 27.77 -2.34
CA ARG A 361 0.63 26.58 -1.62
C ARG A 361 -0.60 26.88 -0.79
N LYS A 362 -1.61 26.00 -0.90
CA LYS A 362 -2.87 26.05 -0.18
C LYS A 362 -2.96 24.94 0.86
N VAL A 363 -3.30 25.30 2.09
CA VAL A 363 -3.29 24.39 3.24
C VAL A 363 -4.64 24.37 3.92
N ALA A 364 -5.19 23.19 4.17
CA ALA A 364 -6.42 23.03 4.94
C ALA A 364 -6.10 22.43 6.32
N PHE A 365 -6.43 23.14 7.39
CA PHE A 365 -6.34 22.64 8.75
C PHE A 365 -7.70 22.12 9.21
N ILE A 366 -7.74 20.88 9.70
CA ILE A 366 -8.95 20.24 10.21
C ILE A 366 -8.84 20.11 11.73
N LEU A 367 -9.64 20.89 12.45
CA LEU A 367 -9.79 20.82 13.89
C LEU A 367 -10.81 19.74 14.25
N HIS A 368 -10.47 18.85 15.17
CA HIS A 368 -11.39 17.81 15.61
C HIS A 368 -12.58 18.38 16.37
N ASN A 369 -13.70 17.65 16.30
CA ASN A 369 -14.82 17.83 17.19
C ASN A 369 -15.31 16.48 17.72
N ASN A 370 -16.02 16.51 18.84
CA ASN A 370 -16.64 15.31 19.37
C ASN A 370 -18.05 15.16 18.75
N PRO A 371 -18.34 14.09 17.99
CA PRO A 371 -19.61 13.93 17.26
C PRO A 371 -20.87 14.00 18.13
N CYS A 372 -20.76 13.62 19.41
CA CYS A 372 -21.89 13.52 20.35
C CYS A 372 -22.01 14.72 21.31
N ALA A 373 -21.05 15.66 21.29
CA ALA A 373 -21.03 16.84 22.14
C ALA A 373 -21.55 18.09 21.41
N SER A 374 -21.68 19.21 22.14
CA SER A 374 -21.84 20.52 21.52
C SER A 374 -20.54 20.88 20.82
N VAL A 375 -20.60 21.18 19.51
CA VAL A 375 -19.39 21.50 18.74
C VAL A 375 -18.74 22.76 19.30
N GLU A 376 -19.53 23.77 19.68
CA GLU A 376 -19.08 25.03 20.29
C GLU A 376 -18.18 24.82 21.53
N ALA A 377 -18.33 23.70 22.24
CA ALA A 377 -17.54 23.38 23.43
C ALA A 377 -16.37 22.41 23.16
N THR A 378 -16.25 21.89 21.95
CA THR A 378 -15.29 20.81 21.61
C THR A 378 -14.45 21.09 20.36
N ILE A 379 -14.48 22.33 19.87
CA ILE A 379 -13.65 22.77 18.73
C ILE A 379 -12.17 22.54 19.06
N GLY A 380 -11.47 21.82 18.19
CA GLY A 380 -10.04 21.57 18.36
C GLY A 380 -9.73 20.63 19.52
N GLY A 381 -10.61 19.69 19.84
CA GLY A 381 -10.29 18.67 20.84
C GLY A 381 -8.99 17.92 20.48
N GLY A 382 -8.00 17.95 21.38
CA GLY A 382 -6.74 17.23 21.18
C GLY A 382 -6.11 16.83 22.51
N ALA A 383 -5.85 15.54 22.70
CA ALA A 383 -5.24 15.06 23.94
C ALA A 383 -3.86 15.71 24.18
N LYS A 384 -3.73 16.44 25.30
CA LYS A 384 -2.49 17.10 25.75
C LYS A 384 -1.90 18.13 24.75
N LEU A 385 -2.72 18.62 23.82
CA LEU A 385 -2.31 19.62 22.83
C LEU A 385 -3.29 20.79 22.84
N ASP A 386 -2.77 22.01 22.99
CA ASP A 386 -3.54 23.21 22.69
C ASP A 386 -3.56 23.40 21.16
N THR A 387 -4.56 22.82 20.51
CA THR A 387 -4.64 22.74 19.04
C THR A 387 -4.80 24.12 18.42
N LEU A 388 -5.58 25.01 19.03
CA LEU A 388 -5.84 26.36 18.53
C LEU A 388 -4.57 27.21 18.57
N GLU A 389 -3.88 27.21 19.71
CA GLU A 389 -2.59 27.90 19.84
C GLU A 389 -1.54 27.28 18.91
N SER A 390 -1.55 25.96 18.74
CA SER A 390 -0.63 25.28 17.82
C SER A 390 -0.86 25.70 16.37
N VAL A 391 -2.12 25.73 15.89
CA VAL A 391 -2.45 26.20 14.54
C VAL A 391 -2.05 27.66 14.36
N ALA A 392 -2.34 28.54 15.33
CA ALA A 392 -1.96 29.94 15.27
C ALA A 392 -0.43 30.10 15.09
N ARG A 393 0.36 29.39 15.89
CA ARG A 393 1.83 29.39 15.79
C ARG A 393 2.34 28.80 14.48
N ILE A 394 1.71 27.75 13.97
CA ILE A 394 2.06 27.16 12.67
C ILE A 394 1.82 28.17 11.56
N LEU A 395 0.66 28.85 11.54
CA LEU A 395 0.37 29.90 10.55
C LEU A 395 1.38 31.05 10.62
N GLN A 396 1.74 31.49 11.84
CA GLN A 396 2.79 32.50 12.03
C GLN A 396 4.15 32.05 11.50
N GLN A 397 4.52 30.79 11.69
CA GLN A 397 5.76 30.26 11.12
C GLN A 397 5.67 30.14 9.60
N MET A 398 4.55 29.66 9.06
CA MET A 398 4.31 29.58 7.61
C MET A 398 4.44 30.96 6.96
N GLN A 399 3.87 32.01 7.55
CA GLN A 399 4.04 33.37 7.03
C GLN A 399 5.51 33.80 6.99
N LYS A 400 6.30 33.47 8.02
CA LYS A 400 7.76 33.75 8.06
C LYS A 400 8.53 32.98 6.99
N GLU A 401 8.13 31.76 6.68
CA GLU A 401 8.70 30.95 5.58
C GLU A 401 8.25 31.42 4.18
N GLY A 402 7.34 32.40 4.11
CA GLY A 402 6.91 33.04 2.86
C GLY A 402 5.60 32.51 2.28
N TYR A 403 4.81 31.73 3.03
CA TYR A 403 3.46 31.35 2.60
C TYR A 403 2.54 32.59 2.58
N THR A 404 1.65 32.66 1.59
CA THR A 404 0.62 33.70 1.50
C THR A 404 -0.54 33.35 2.43
N VAL A 405 -0.36 33.54 3.74
CA VAL A 405 -1.38 33.28 4.76
C VAL A 405 -1.56 34.50 5.67
N ASP A 406 -2.81 34.69 6.09
CA ASP A 406 -3.12 35.59 7.21
C ASP A 406 -2.86 34.85 8.53
N VAL A 407 -2.57 35.58 9.60
CA VAL A 407 -2.16 34.97 10.87
C VAL A 407 -2.96 35.56 12.03
N PRO A 408 -3.60 34.72 12.87
CA PRO A 408 -4.12 35.19 14.14
C PRO A 408 -2.96 35.45 15.12
N ALA A 409 -3.16 36.33 16.09
CA ALA A 409 -2.19 36.65 17.13
C ALA A 409 -1.91 35.44 18.03
N ASP A 410 -2.94 34.66 18.35
CA ASP A 410 -2.86 33.48 19.21
C ASP A 410 -4.09 32.56 18.99
N GLY A 411 -4.14 31.46 19.75
CA GLY A 411 -5.28 30.54 19.73
C GLY A 411 -6.60 31.17 20.18
N LYS A 412 -6.57 32.25 20.97
CA LYS A 412 -7.77 32.95 21.44
C LYS A 412 -8.43 33.74 20.31
N GLU A 413 -7.65 34.47 19.53
CA GLU A 413 -8.17 35.15 18.34
C GLU A 413 -8.71 34.14 17.32
N LEU A 414 -8.03 33.01 17.14
CA LEU A 414 -8.49 31.96 16.23
C LEU A 414 -9.87 31.41 16.61
N ILE A 415 -10.08 31.05 17.88
CA ILE A 415 -11.37 30.52 18.33
C ILE A 415 -12.46 31.60 18.32
N ASP A 416 -12.14 32.84 18.67
CA ASP A 416 -13.09 33.95 18.58
C ASP A 416 -13.56 34.14 17.15
N ASN A 417 -12.64 34.13 16.18
CA ASN A 417 -12.99 34.25 14.76
C ASN A 417 -13.92 33.12 14.29
N ILE A 418 -13.63 31.86 14.67
CA ILE A 418 -14.49 30.71 14.35
C ILE A 418 -15.88 30.88 14.95
N MET A 419 -15.97 31.32 16.20
CA MET A 419 -17.23 31.44 16.93
C MET A 419 -18.07 32.65 16.49
N ASP A 420 -17.44 33.78 16.18
CA ASP A 420 -18.09 35.00 15.69
C ASP A 420 -18.73 34.78 14.32
N HIS A 421 -18.04 34.03 13.44
CA HIS A 421 -18.56 33.64 12.13
C HIS A 421 -19.48 32.42 12.19
N LYS A 422 -19.59 31.74 13.34
CA LYS A 422 -20.30 30.46 13.47
C LYS A 422 -19.80 29.42 12.45
N ALA A 423 -18.49 29.39 12.21
CA ALA A 423 -17.83 28.52 11.23
C ALA A 423 -17.72 27.06 11.72
N ILE A 424 -18.85 26.46 12.08
CA ILE A 424 -18.96 25.13 12.68
C ILE A 424 -20.12 24.33 12.09
N SER A 425 -19.97 23.00 12.09
CA SER A 425 -21.05 22.10 11.69
C SER A 425 -21.90 21.69 12.91
N GLU A 426 -22.89 22.52 13.28
CA GLU A 426 -23.78 22.30 14.44
C GLU A 426 -25.26 22.41 14.06
N PHE A 427 -26.13 21.71 14.79
CA PHE A 427 -27.57 21.64 14.58
C PHE A 427 -28.39 22.03 15.82
N ARG A 428 -27.80 22.00 17.01
CA ARG A 428 -28.53 22.19 18.28
C ARG A 428 -28.84 23.65 18.58
N TRP A 429 -27.84 24.51 18.42
CA TRP A 429 -27.90 25.91 18.89
C TRP A 429 -27.65 26.93 17.79
N THR A 430 -26.98 26.51 16.72
CA THR A 430 -26.63 27.34 15.58
C THR A 430 -27.41 26.83 14.37
N THR A 431 -28.15 27.70 13.70
CA THR A 431 -28.92 27.33 12.48
C THR A 431 -28.07 27.55 11.23
N THR A 432 -28.37 26.84 10.14
CA THR A 432 -27.65 27.05 8.85
C THR A 432 -27.79 28.50 8.35
N GLY A 433 -28.94 29.14 8.54
CA GLY A 433 -29.15 30.54 8.21
C GLY A 433 -28.28 31.50 9.05
N GLU A 434 -28.07 31.19 10.33
CA GLU A 434 -27.16 31.97 11.19
C GLU A 434 -25.71 31.88 10.69
N ILE A 435 -25.22 30.67 10.38
CA ILE A 435 -23.88 30.43 9.83
C ILE A 435 -23.65 31.24 8.56
N VAL A 436 -24.61 31.20 7.64
CA VAL A 436 -24.54 31.96 6.39
C VAL A 436 -24.53 33.47 6.67
N SER A 437 -25.43 33.95 7.54
CA SER A 437 -25.52 35.38 7.88
C SER A 437 -24.27 35.92 8.57
N LYS A 438 -23.55 35.05 9.29
CA LYS A 438 -22.32 35.37 10.03
C LYS A 438 -21.06 35.13 9.21
N GLY A 439 -21.16 34.59 7.99
CA GLY A 439 -20.00 34.38 7.11
C GLY A 439 -19.18 33.13 7.44
N GLY A 440 -19.71 32.17 8.18
CA GLY A 440 -19.01 30.94 8.56
C GLY A 440 -18.99 29.84 7.49
N ALA A 441 -19.57 30.09 6.32
CA ALA A 441 -19.59 29.18 5.19
C ALA A 441 -18.50 29.56 4.17
N LEU A 442 -17.53 28.69 3.96
CA LEU A 442 -16.53 28.79 2.90
C LEU A 442 -17.16 28.59 1.52
N LYS A 443 -18.15 27.69 1.42
CA LYS A 443 -18.93 27.46 0.20
C LYS A 443 -20.34 27.00 0.50
N LEU A 444 -21.27 27.45 -0.34
CA LEU A 444 -22.62 26.91 -0.49
C LEU A 444 -22.65 26.06 -1.75
N VAL A 445 -22.36 24.76 -1.62
CA VAL A 445 -22.19 23.83 -2.74
C VAL A 445 -23.56 23.56 -3.37
N PRO A 446 -23.77 23.91 -4.65
CA PRO A 446 -24.99 23.54 -5.38
C PRO A 446 -25.13 22.02 -5.45
N VAL A 447 -26.37 21.52 -5.41
CA VAL A 447 -26.62 20.08 -5.50
C VAL A 447 -26.09 19.49 -6.80
N GLU A 448 -26.20 20.23 -7.91
CA GLU A 448 -25.75 19.80 -9.22
C GLU A 448 -24.24 19.56 -9.23
N GLU A 449 -23.48 20.50 -8.63
CA GLU A 449 -22.03 20.41 -8.50
C GLU A 449 -21.61 19.23 -7.60
N TYR A 450 -22.31 19.01 -6.48
CA TYR A 450 -22.06 17.86 -5.63
C TYR A 450 -22.37 16.54 -6.36
N CYS A 451 -23.45 16.51 -7.16
CA CYS A 451 -23.83 15.34 -7.95
C CYS A 451 -22.79 14.97 -9.02
N GLU A 452 -22.10 15.95 -9.63
CA GLU A 452 -21.01 15.66 -10.57
C GLU A 452 -19.93 14.76 -9.98
N TRP A 453 -19.66 14.87 -8.68
CA TRP A 453 -18.78 13.95 -7.97
C TRP A 453 -19.52 12.73 -7.43
N PHE A 454 -20.66 12.92 -6.75
CA PHE A 454 -21.38 11.82 -6.11
C PHE A 454 -21.73 10.71 -7.11
N ASP A 455 -22.05 11.06 -8.36
CA ASP A 455 -22.37 10.11 -9.43
C ASP A 455 -21.17 9.31 -9.96
N THR A 456 -19.93 9.71 -9.63
CA THR A 456 -18.71 8.93 -9.90
C THR A 456 -18.49 7.80 -8.90
N LEU A 457 -19.16 7.86 -7.74
CA LEU A 457 -19.06 6.84 -6.70
C LEU A 457 -19.73 5.54 -7.14
N SER A 458 -19.30 4.43 -6.55
CA SER A 458 -19.91 3.13 -6.85
C SER A 458 -21.41 3.15 -6.54
N PRO A 459 -22.22 2.36 -7.27
CA PRO A 459 -23.65 2.24 -6.97
C PRO A 459 -23.93 1.82 -5.52
N HIS A 460 -23.04 1.01 -4.94
CA HIS A 460 -23.13 0.58 -3.54
C HIS A 460 -23.00 1.77 -2.57
N ILE A 461 -21.98 2.61 -2.74
CA ILE A 461 -21.76 3.79 -1.88
C ILE A 461 -22.90 4.78 -2.00
N ARG A 462 -23.31 5.10 -3.24
CA ARG A 462 -24.44 6.02 -3.47
C ARG A 462 -25.70 5.53 -2.76
N LYS A 463 -26.03 4.25 -2.93
CA LYS A 463 -27.18 3.62 -2.29
C LYS A 463 -27.09 3.71 -0.76
N ARG A 464 -25.96 3.32 -0.15
CA ARG A 464 -25.82 3.35 1.32
C ARG A 464 -25.94 4.77 1.87
N VAL A 465 -25.29 5.75 1.25
CA VAL A 465 -25.40 7.15 1.67
C VAL A 465 -26.83 7.65 1.54
N SER A 466 -27.51 7.35 0.43
CA SER A 466 -28.88 7.82 0.22
C SER A 466 -29.93 7.14 1.10
N GLU A 467 -29.78 5.85 1.40
CA GLU A 467 -30.61 5.16 2.40
C GLU A 467 -30.43 5.75 3.80
N ALA A 468 -29.22 6.21 4.13
CA ALA A 468 -28.90 6.80 5.42
C ALA A 468 -29.32 8.28 5.53
N TRP A 469 -29.17 9.08 4.47
CA TRP A 469 -29.22 10.55 4.55
C TRP A 469 -30.08 11.24 3.48
N GLY A 470 -30.77 10.48 2.62
CA GLY A 470 -31.59 11.01 1.53
C GLY A 470 -30.83 11.15 0.22
N ASN A 471 -31.52 11.44 -0.88
CA ASN A 471 -30.82 11.79 -2.11
C ASN A 471 -30.05 13.11 -1.93
N PRO A 472 -28.92 13.32 -2.63
CA PRO A 472 -28.21 14.60 -2.59
C PRO A 472 -29.15 15.79 -2.78
N PRO A 473 -29.00 16.90 -2.03
CA PRO A 473 -27.93 17.20 -1.05
C PRO A 473 -28.16 16.59 0.35
N GLY A 474 -29.17 15.74 0.47
CA GLY A 474 -29.76 15.22 1.69
C GLY A 474 -31.25 15.53 1.73
N GLU A 475 -32.04 14.64 2.31
CA GLU A 475 -33.50 14.79 2.45
C GLU A 475 -33.92 14.44 3.88
N GLU A 476 -35.11 14.90 4.30
CA GLU A 476 -35.65 14.47 5.58
C GLU A 476 -36.02 12.98 5.51
N ILE A 477 -35.37 12.16 6.34
CA ILE A 477 -35.67 10.73 6.49
C ILE A 477 -36.08 10.46 7.92
N ASN A 478 -37.28 9.91 8.14
CA ASN A 478 -37.75 9.50 9.47
C ASN A 478 -37.65 10.61 10.54
N GLY A 479 -37.92 11.88 10.15
CA GLY A 479 -37.84 13.04 11.05
C GLY A 479 -36.42 13.57 11.31
N VAL A 480 -35.40 13.00 10.64
CA VAL A 480 -34.01 13.48 10.65
C VAL A 480 -33.81 14.42 9.46
N PRO A 481 -33.54 15.72 9.67
CA PRO A 481 -33.39 16.68 8.57
C PRO A 481 -32.09 16.46 7.80
N ALA A 482 -32.01 17.04 6.60
CA ALA A 482 -30.76 17.09 5.83
C ALA A 482 -29.66 17.81 6.62
N ALA A 483 -28.47 17.21 6.67
CA ALA A 483 -27.35 17.76 7.43
C ALA A 483 -26.76 18.99 6.72
N MET A 484 -26.83 20.15 7.36
CA MET A 484 -26.14 21.38 6.95
C MET A 484 -26.51 21.86 5.54
N VAL A 485 -27.81 21.82 5.22
CA VAL A 485 -28.35 22.35 3.96
C VAL A 485 -29.04 23.70 4.20
N HIS A 486 -28.81 24.66 3.30
CA HIS A 486 -29.48 25.97 3.27
C HIS A 486 -29.87 26.30 1.83
N ASP A 487 -31.14 26.61 1.58
CA ASP A 487 -31.66 26.93 0.26
C ASP A 487 -31.25 25.90 -0.83
N GLY A 488 -31.30 24.61 -0.48
CA GLY A 488 -30.92 23.51 -1.37
C GLY A 488 -29.43 23.32 -1.61
N LYS A 489 -28.56 24.07 -0.91
CA LYS A 489 -27.10 24.01 -1.04
C LYS A 489 -26.46 23.45 0.23
N ILE A 490 -25.41 22.66 0.06
CA ILE A 490 -24.65 22.07 1.18
C ILE A 490 -23.67 23.12 1.72
N LEU A 491 -23.65 23.33 3.03
CA LEU A 491 -22.72 24.24 3.70
C LEU A 491 -21.38 23.54 3.95
N VAL A 492 -20.31 24.12 3.41
CA VAL A 492 -18.94 23.83 3.86
C VAL A 492 -18.53 24.95 4.81
N THR A 493 -18.28 24.60 6.07
CA THR A 493 -18.00 25.58 7.13
C THR A 493 -16.51 25.69 7.42
N GLY A 494 -16.07 26.91 7.74
CA GLY A 494 -14.68 27.20 8.06
C GLY A 494 -14.38 28.70 7.96
N VAL A 495 -13.15 29.06 8.27
CA VAL A 495 -12.61 30.42 8.18
C VAL A 495 -11.37 30.42 7.29
N GLN A 496 -11.21 31.48 6.51
CA GLN A 496 -10.10 31.63 5.57
C GLN A 496 -9.04 32.60 6.10
N TYR A 497 -7.78 32.22 5.93
CA TYR A 497 -6.59 32.98 6.33
C TYR A 497 -5.60 33.01 5.14
N GLY A 498 -5.91 33.80 4.11
CA GLY A 498 -5.19 33.78 2.83
C GLY A 498 -5.33 32.45 2.08
N ASN A 499 -4.20 31.80 1.80
CA ASN A 499 -4.14 30.46 1.21
C ASN A 499 -4.28 29.33 2.26
N ALA A 500 -4.64 29.65 3.50
CA ALA A 500 -5.02 28.65 4.49
C ALA A 500 -6.53 28.69 4.76
N VAL A 501 -7.13 27.53 5.01
CA VAL A 501 -8.48 27.42 5.60
C VAL A 501 -8.43 26.60 6.87
N ILE A 502 -9.22 26.99 7.86
CA ILE A 502 -9.40 26.24 9.10
C ILE A 502 -10.86 25.81 9.17
N CYS A 503 -11.06 24.50 9.15
CA CYS A 503 -12.37 23.88 9.22
C CYS A 503 -12.50 23.09 10.53
N VAL A 504 -13.68 23.09 11.12
CA VAL A 504 -14.02 22.13 12.17
C VAL A 504 -14.57 20.88 11.50
N GLN A 505 -14.02 19.71 11.84
CA GLN A 505 -14.37 18.44 11.21
C GLN A 505 -15.90 18.26 11.22
N PRO A 506 -16.54 17.95 10.08
CA PRO A 506 -17.98 17.74 10.04
C PRO A 506 -18.45 16.64 11.00
N LYS A 507 -19.71 16.72 11.46
CA LYS A 507 -20.27 15.66 12.31
C LYS A 507 -20.37 14.35 11.53
N ARG A 508 -19.80 13.30 12.12
CA ARG A 508 -19.66 11.97 11.52
C ARG A 508 -20.96 11.29 11.10
N GLY A 509 -22.05 11.45 11.85
CA GLY A 509 -23.25 10.63 11.67
C GLY A 509 -24.45 11.16 12.45
N CYS A 510 -24.51 12.49 12.55
CA CYS A 510 -25.59 13.22 13.22
C CYS A 510 -26.19 14.23 12.24
N ALA A 511 -27.52 14.34 12.21
CA ALA A 511 -28.20 15.42 11.50
C ALA A 511 -29.44 15.88 12.28
N GLY A 512 -29.46 17.12 12.76
CA GLY A 512 -30.58 17.66 13.55
C GLY A 512 -30.28 17.82 15.05
N SER A 513 -31.23 18.45 15.76
CA SER A 513 -31.01 19.03 17.09
C SER A 513 -31.26 18.09 18.28
N LYS A 514 -31.99 16.99 18.12
CA LYS A 514 -32.42 16.11 19.22
C LYS A 514 -31.53 14.89 19.39
N CYS A 515 -30.65 14.86 20.40
CA CYS A 515 -29.77 13.70 20.65
C CYS A 515 -30.50 12.53 21.36
N ASP A 516 -31.50 11.94 20.71
CA ASP A 516 -32.36 10.87 21.23
C ASP A 516 -32.09 9.48 20.61
N GLY A 517 -30.98 9.35 19.87
CA GLY A 517 -30.65 8.15 19.10
C GLY A 517 -31.28 8.11 17.70
N GLN A 518 -32.26 8.96 17.39
CA GLN A 518 -32.84 9.06 16.04
C GLN A 518 -31.96 9.95 15.14
N VAL A 519 -31.53 11.12 15.64
CA VAL A 519 -30.65 12.02 14.86
C VAL A 519 -29.19 11.58 14.86
N CYS A 520 -28.75 10.93 15.94
CA CYS A 520 -27.38 10.44 16.13
C CYS A 520 -27.36 8.94 15.84
N LYS A 521 -27.22 8.61 14.55
CA LYS A 521 -27.32 7.22 14.09
C LYS A 521 -26.14 6.35 14.54
N ILE A 522 -24.99 6.97 14.82
CA ILE A 522 -23.77 6.28 15.31
C ILE A 522 -24.05 5.46 16.58
N LEU A 523 -25.01 5.88 17.43
CA LEU A 523 -25.33 5.17 18.67
C LEU A 523 -25.94 3.78 18.45
N HIS A 524 -26.53 3.52 17.28
CA HIS A 524 -27.22 2.27 16.97
C HIS A 524 -26.70 1.58 15.69
N ASP A 525 -25.97 2.31 14.85
CA ASP A 525 -25.37 1.81 13.62
C ASP A 525 -23.90 2.26 13.54
N PRO A 526 -22.94 1.38 13.93
CA PRO A 526 -21.51 1.70 13.85
C PRO A 526 -21.02 1.85 12.40
N ASP A 527 -21.73 1.27 11.43
CA ASP A 527 -21.37 1.26 10.00
C ASP A 527 -22.09 2.36 9.21
N ILE A 528 -22.80 3.27 9.89
CA ILE A 528 -23.55 4.36 9.25
C ILE A 528 -22.61 5.17 8.36
N PRO A 529 -22.90 5.44 7.08
CA PRO A 529 -22.03 6.30 6.26
C PRO A 529 -22.02 7.74 6.77
N PRO A 530 -21.00 8.54 6.43
CA PRO A 530 -21.01 9.96 6.77
C PRO A 530 -22.09 10.72 5.97
N PRO A 531 -22.66 11.82 6.51
CA PRO A 531 -23.63 12.64 5.79
C PRO A 531 -23.05 13.28 4.53
N HIS A 532 -23.93 13.70 3.60
CA HIS A 532 -23.54 14.44 2.40
C HIS A 532 -22.64 15.65 2.67
N GLN A 533 -22.91 16.41 3.74
CA GLN A 533 -22.06 17.54 4.11
C GLN A 533 -20.63 17.15 4.51
N TYR A 534 -20.45 16.00 5.16
CA TYR A 534 -19.11 15.51 5.47
C TYR A 534 -18.33 15.27 4.17
N MET A 535 -18.94 14.53 3.25
CA MET A 535 -18.35 14.20 1.96
C MET A 535 -18.09 15.46 1.10
N ALA A 536 -19.06 16.37 1.05
CA ALA A 536 -18.93 17.64 0.32
C ALA A 536 -17.82 18.53 0.88
N THR A 537 -17.61 18.53 2.20
CA THR A 537 -16.55 19.34 2.84
C THR A 537 -15.18 18.91 2.35
N TYR A 538 -14.86 17.62 2.41
CA TYR A 538 -13.56 17.16 1.93
C TYR A 538 -13.43 17.29 0.41
N LYS A 539 -14.51 17.08 -0.33
CA LYS A 539 -14.48 17.26 -1.77
C LYS A 539 -14.23 18.69 -2.20
N PHE A 540 -14.82 19.65 -1.49
CA PHE A 540 -14.54 21.07 -1.64
C PHE A 540 -13.06 21.36 -1.37
N LEU A 541 -12.49 20.80 -0.30
CA LEU A 541 -11.07 21.00 0.03
C LEU A 541 -10.16 20.48 -1.09
N GLU A 542 -10.47 19.31 -1.64
CA GLU A 542 -9.70 18.71 -2.74
C GLU A 542 -9.84 19.47 -4.06
N ARG A 543 -11.07 19.78 -4.52
CA ARG A 543 -11.32 20.27 -5.88
C ARG A 543 -11.49 21.79 -6.00
N ASP A 544 -12.24 22.39 -5.11
CA ASP A 544 -12.63 23.81 -5.22
C ASP A 544 -11.61 24.72 -4.56
N PHE A 545 -11.34 24.47 -3.28
CA PHE A 545 -10.26 25.15 -2.59
C PHE A 545 -8.92 24.76 -3.24
N GLY A 546 -8.79 23.49 -3.63
CA GLY A 546 -7.58 22.96 -4.26
C GLY A 546 -6.44 22.89 -3.27
N ALA A 547 -6.69 22.31 -2.09
CA ALA A 547 -5.69 22.09 -1.07
C ALA A 547 -4.51 21.29 -1.67
N ASP A 548 -3.30 21.79 -1.47
CA ASP A 548 -2.09 21.02 -1.78
C ASP A 548 -1.75 20.04 -0.64
N VAL A 549 -2.29 20.29 0.56
CA VAL A 549 -2.16 19.42 1.73
C VAL A 549 -3.30 19.66 2.71
N ILE A 550 -3.79 18.56 3.31
CA ILE A 550 -4.73 18.58 4.44
C ILE A 550 -3.97 18.19 5.70
N ILE A 551 -4.18 18.96 6.77
CA ILE A 551 -3.52 18.75 8.07
C ILE A 551 -4.59 18.58 9.15
N HIS A 552 -4.75 17.38 9.68
CA HIS A 552 -5.55 17.16 10.88
C HIS A 552 -4.73 17.46 12.13
N VAL A 553 -5.35 18.14 13.10
CA VAL A 553 -4.66 18.68 14.26
C VAL A 553 -5.24 18.15 15.57
N GLY A 554 -4.44 17.33 16.26
CA GLY A 554 -4.77 16.76 17.55
C GLY A 554 -5.02 15.25 17.48
N THR A 555 -5.34 14.67 18.64
CA THR A 555 -5.66 13.24 18.78
C THR A 555 -7.06 13.15 19.40
N HIS A 556 -8.06 12.51 18.77
CA HIS A 556 -8.10 11.93 17.42
C HIS A 556 -9.30 12.48 16.62
N GLY A 557 -9.21 12.40 15.30
CA GLY A 557 -10.30 12.73 14.39
C GLY A 557 -11.30 11.58 14.25
N ASN A 558 -12.23 11.74 13.31
CA ASN A 558 -13.22 10.73 12.98
C ASN A 558 -13.13 10.21 11.53
N LEU A 559 -12.13 10.65 10.74
CA LEU A 559 -12.02 10.31 9.31
C LEU A 559 -11.47 8.90 9.12
N GLU A 560 -10.40 8.58 9.82
CA GLU A 560 -9.73 7.29 9.85
C GLU A 560 -10.66 6.17 10.37
N PHE A 561 -11.68 6.56 11.17
CA PHE A 561 -12.70 5.68 11.73
C PHE A 561 -14.02 5.67 10.92
N LEU A 562 -14.08 6.30 9.73
CA LEU A 562 -15.22 6.12 8.84
C LEU A 562 -15.32 4.65 8.37
N PRO A 563 -16.51 4.16 8.01
CA PRO A 563 -16.72 2.76 7.67
C PRO A 563 -15.89 2.37 6.44
N GLY A 564 -15.40 1.14 6.43
CA GLY A 564 -14.47 0.67 5.40
C GLY A 564 -13.48 -0.34 5.96
N LYS A 565 -12.61 -0.84 5.08
CA LYS A 565 -11.68 -1.94 5.37
C LYS A 565 -10.70 -1.63 6.49
N GLY A 566 -10.36 -2.62 7.31
CA GLY A 566 -9.37 -2.50 8.40
C GLY A 566 -8.02 -1.94 7.94
N ALA A 567 -7.47 -2.51 6.86
CA ALA A 567 -6.26 -2.05 6.17
C ALA A 567 -6.34 -2.41 4.68
N GLY A 568 -5.58 -1.73 3.83
CA GLY A 568 -5.66 -1.90 2.38
C GLY A 568 -7.02 -1.45 1.86
N LEU A 569 -7.30 -0.15 2.01
CA LEU A 569 -8.57 0.46 1.65
C LEU A 569 -8.88 0.32 0.15
N SER A 570 -10.18 0.25 -0.16
CA SER A 570 -10.71 0.36 -1.52
C SER A 570 -11.29 1.74 -1.77
N ARG A 571 -11.59 2.06 -3.04
CA ARG A 571 -12.38 3.22 -3.45
C ARG A 571 -13.78 3.34 -2.82
N ASP A 572 -14.26 2.29 -2.17
CA ASP A 572 -15.54 2.26 -1.47
C ASP A 572 -15.38 2.44 0.05
N CYS A 573 -14.17 2.69 0.53
CA CYS A 573 -13.91 3.02 1.92
C CYS A 573 -14.09 4.53 2.12
N TYR A 574 -14.94 4.94 3.06
CA TYR A 574 -15.20 6.35 3.30
C TYR A 574 -13.97 7.18 3.72
N PRO A 575 -12.96 6.62 4.45
CA PRO A 575 -11.73 7.37 4.71
C PRO A 575 -10.96 7.72 3.42
N ASP A 576 -10.85 6.75 2.49
CA ASP A 576 -10.20 6.88 1.17
C ASP A 576 -10.93 7.91 0.31
N LEU A 577 -12.27 7.82 0.26
CA LEU A 577 -13.14 8.80 -0.41
C LEU A 577 -13.06 10.20 0.20
N GLY A 578 -12.80 10.29 1.51
CA GLY A 578 -12.71 11.55 2.24
C GLY A 578 -11.45 12.30 1.86
N ILE A 579 -10.28 11.72 2.08
CA ILE A 579 -9.01 12.40 1.75
C ILE A 579 -8.79 12.50 0.24
N GLY A 580 -9.27 11.51 -0.53
CA GLY A 580 -9.05 11.44 -1.96
C GLY A 580 -7.56 11.36 -2.26
N ASP A 581 -7.08 12.17 -3.20
CA ASP A 581 -5.68 12.10 -3.63
C ASP A 581 -4.77 13.10 -2.89
N VAL A 582 -5.32 13.90 -1.95
CA VAL A 582 -4.57 15.01 -1.32
C VAL A 582 -3.56 14.48 -0.29
N PRO A 583 -2.31 14.98 -0.25
CA PRO A 583 -1.38 14.71 0.82
C PRO A 583 -2.00 15.00 2.18
N HIS A 584 -1.93 14.02 3.08
CA HIS A 584 -2.54 14.09 4.39
C HIS A 584 -1.46 14.03 5.47
N LEU A 585 -1.38 15.10 6.26
CA LEU A 585 -0.51 15.20 7.41
C LEU A 585 -1.36 15.17 8.68
N TYR A 586 -0.79 14.61 9.74
CA TYR A 586 -1.47 14.53 11.03
C TYR A 586 -0.53 14.98 12.15
N ILE A 587 -0.97 15.95 12.94
CA ILE A 587 -0.28 16.32 14.18
C ILE A 587 -0.85 15.46 15.31
N TYR A 588 -0.11 14.40 15.65
CA TYR A 588 -0.55 13.38 16.59
C TYR A 588 0.27 13.43 17.90
N ASN A 589 -0.34 13.02 19.00
CA ASN A 589 0.36 12.86 20.28
C ASN A 589 1.23 11.60 20.29
N ALA A 590 2.50 11.75 20.66
CA ALA A 590 3.49 10.67 20.68
C ALA A 590 3.18 9.54 21.69
N ASP A 591 2.38 9.81 22.74
CA ASP A 591 2.00 8.80 23.73
C ASP A 591 0.79 7.94 23.34
N ASN A 592 0.21 8.16 22.16
CA ASN A 592 -0.92 7.38 21.62
C ASN A 592 -0.62 6.74 20.25
N PRO A 593 0.42 5.88 20.14
CA PRO A 593 0.76 5.24 18.88
C PRO A 593 -0.32 4.31 18.31
N PRO A 594 -1.14 3.55 19.09
CA PRO A 594 -2.11 2.63 18.50
C PRO A 594 -3.12 3.31 17.57
N GLU A 595 -3.64 4.48 17.97
CA GLU A 595 -4.58 5.22 17.13
C GLU A 595 -3.89 5.98 16.00
N GLY A 596 -2.68 6.52 16.23
CA GLY A 596 -1.90 7.16 15.17
C GLY A 596 -1.56 6.21 14.02
N VAL A 597 -1.33 4.93 14.33
CA VAL A 597 -1.16 3.86 13.35
C VAL A 597 -2.44 3.62 12.54
N ILE A 598 -3.63 3.75 13.14
CA ILE A 598 -4.90 3.65 12.39
C ILE A 598 -5.01 4.77 11.36
N ALA A 599 -4.70 6.02 11.75
CA ALA A 599 -4.65 7.14 10.80
C ALA A 599 -3.67 6.86 9.65
N LYS A 600 -2.45 6.39 9.95
CA LYS A 600 -1.45 6.04 8.92
C LYS A 600 -1.91 4.96 7.93
N ARG A 601 -2.74 4.02 8.37
CA ARG A 601 -3.19 2.87 7.56
C ARG A 601 -4.52 3.08 6.86
N ARG A 602 -5.31 4.08 7.28
CA ARG A 602 -6.67 4.32 6.81
C ARG A 602 -6.92 5.75 6.29
N SER A 603 -5.92 6.62 6.15
CA SER A 603 -6.16 7.99 5.67
C SER A 603 -5.00 8.61 4.92
#